data_AF-A0A0F9BSW3-F1
#
_entry.id   AF-A0A0F9BSW3-F1
#
_cell.length_a   1.000
_cell.length_b   1.000
_cell.length_c   1.000
_cell.angle_alpha   90.00
_cell.angle_beta   90.00
_cell.angle_gamma   90.00
#
_symmetry.space_group_name_H-M   'P 1'
#
loop_
_entity.id
_entity.type
_entity.pdbx_description
1 polymer ?
#
loop_
_entity_poly.entity_id
_entity_poly.type
_entity_poly.pdbx_seq_one_letter_code
_entity_poly.pdbx_strand_id
1 'polypeptide(L)'
;MARKRSCTAEFYQHRDLGLLGHVTRDFYRSSWTFFSCEGRLALDPQWLADRIYWYDQPKMDGQAVAGMIFTLVMNEIYTLYEVSGGYVLWIPSFKENQKTSHPTPC
;
A
#
# COMPACT_ATOMS: atom_id res chain seq x y z
N MET A 1 22.78 13.20 -11.18
CA MET A 1 21.84 13.29 -10.03
C MET A 1 20.52 12.65 -10.44
N ALA A 2 20.12 11.54 -9.82
CA ALA A 2 18.83 10.91 -10.10
C ALA A 2 17.70 11.84 -9.62
N ARG A 3 16.86 12.32 -10.55
CA ARG A 3 15.70 13.17 -10.25
C ARG A 3 14.70 12.39 -9.41
N LYS A 4 14.51 12.79 -8.15
CA LYS A 4 13.48 12.24 -7.26
C LYS A 4 12.11 12.61 -7.85
N ARG A 5 11.37 11.63 -8.39
CA ARG A 5 9.95 11.79 -8.70
C ARG A 5 9.25 12.07 -7.38
N SER A 6 8.80 13.31 -7.15
CA SER A 6 7.97 13.65 -6.01
C SER A 6 6.55 13.15 -6.25
N CYS A 7 6.34 11.83 -6.18
CA CYS A 7 4.98 11.30 -6.00
C CYS A 7 4.49 11.81 -4.65
N THR A 8 3.67 12.86 -4.69
CA THR A 8 3.03 13.40 -3.48
C THR A 8 1.70 12.67 -3.40
N ALA A 9 1.63 11.69 -2.52
CA ALA A 9 0.48 10.81 -2.43
C ALA A 9 -0.62 11.49 -1.59
N GLU A 10 -1.81 11.63 -2.19
CA GLU A 10 -2.98 12.24 -1.55
C GLU A 10 -3.74 11.19 -0.74
N PHE A 11 -3.07 10.60 0.25
CA PHE A 11 -3.62 9.48 1.02
C PHE A 11 -4.91 9.83 1.78
N TYR A 12 -5.05 11.06 2.26
CA TYR A 12 -6.09 11.44 3.21
C TYR A 12 -7.41 11.93 2.60
N GLN A 13 -7.55 11.89 1.27
CA GLN A 13 -8.81 12.28 0.62
C GLN A 13 -9.82 11.14 0.51
N HIS A 14 -9.39 9.89 0.74
CA HIS A 14 -10.28 8.73 0.70
C HIS A 14 -11.06 8.61 2.02
N ARG A 15 -12.36 8.92 1.99
CA ARG A 15 -13.25 8.92 3.17
C ARG A 15 -13.14 7.61 3.96
N ASP A 16 -13.16 6.47 3.26
CA ASP A 16 -13.18 5.15 3.90
C ASP A 16 -11.83 4.81 4.56
N LEU A 17 -10.71 5.16 3.93
CA LEU A 17 -9.39 5.02 4.56
C LEU A 17 -9.31 5.87 5.83
N GLY A 18 -9.91 7.07 5.83
CA GLY A 18 -9.97 7.97 6.98
C GLY A 18 -10.67 7.36 8.20
N LEU A 19 -11.64 6.46 7.98
CA LEU A 19 -12.42 5.78 9.03
C LEU A 19 -11.70 4.57 9.64
N LEU A 20 -10.62 4.09 9.01
CA LEU A 20 -9.86 2.95 9.51
C LEU A 20 -8.98 3.30 10.71
N GLY A 21 -8.64 2.28 11.49
CA GLY A 21 -7.69 2.40 12.59
C GLY A 21 -6.32 2.92 12.12
N HIS A 22 -5.66 3.72 12.96
CA HIS A 22 -4.40 4.38 12.61
C HIS A 22 -3.34 3.40 12.09
N VAL A 23 -3.21 2.22 12.70
CA VAL A 23 -2.24 1.19 12.28
C VAL A 23 -2.49 0.73 10.84
N THR A 24 -3.75 0.48 10.46
CA THR A 24 -4.12 0.07 9.09
C THR A 24 -3.84 1.17 8.07
N ARG A 25 -4.07 2.43 8.45
CA ARG A 25 -3.76 3.58 7.58
C ARG A 25 -2.25 3.76 7.39
N ASP A 26 -1.48 3.58 8.46
CA ASP A 26 -0.02 3.62 8.40
C ASP A 26 0.52 2.45 7.56
N PHE A 27 -0.05 1.26 7.71
CA PHE A 27 0.27 0.11 6.86
C PHE A 27 0.01 0.39 5.37
N TYR A 28 -1.16 0.94 5.03
CA TYR A 28 -1.48 1.34 3.66
C TYR A 28 -0.42 2.28 3.09
N ARG A 29 -0.05 3.34 3.84
CA ARG A 29 0.98 4.30 3.42
C ARG A 29 2.36 3.65 3.27
N SER A 30 2.76 2.78 4.20
CA SER A 30 4.08 2.16 4.17
C SER A 30 4.21 1.16 3.03
N SER A 31 3.15 0.39 2.77
CA SER A 31 3.14 -0.65 1.73
C SER A 31 3.22 -0.09 0.31
N TRP A 32 2.76 1.15 0.09
CA TRP A 32 2.82 1.85 -1.20
C TRP A 32 4.19 1.85 -1.89
N THR A 33 5.27 1.84 -1.11
CA THR A 33 6.64 1.82 -1.64
C THR A 33 7.01 0.51 -2.35
N PHE A 34 6.28 -0.58 -2.09
CA PHE A 34 6.54 -1.90 -2.67
C PHE A 34 5.65 -2.22 -3.86
N PHE A 35 4.59 -1.45 -4.09
CA PHE A 35 3.72 -1.65 -5.24
C PHE A 35 4.40 -1.18 -6.54
N SER A 36 4.09 -1.88 -7.64
CA SER A 36 4.55 -1.52 -8.98
C SER A 36 3.97 -0.17 -9.43
N CYS A 37 4.42 0.36 -10.57
CA CYS A 37 3.83 1.57 -11.17
C CYS A 37 2.34 1.42 -11.53
N GLU A 38 1.83 0.19 -11.57
CA GLU A 38 0.42 -0.11 -11.81
C GLU A 38 -0.37 -0.35 -10.50
N GLY A 39 0.29 -0.23 -9.34
CA GLY A 39 -0.33 -0.48 -8.05
C GLY A 39 -0.49 -1.95 -7.72
N ARG A 40 0.39 -2.84 -8.24
CA ARG A 40 0.32 -4.29 -8.01
C ARG A 40 1.46 -4.80 -7.13
N LEU A 41 1.17 -5.77 -6.27
CA LEU A 41 2.14 -6.42 -5.37
C LEU A 41 1.75 -7.88 -5.13
N ALA A 42 2.69 -8.82 -5.24
CA ALA A 42 2.46 -10.21 -4.86
C ALA A 42 2.13 -10.32 -3.36
N LEU A 43 1.10 -11.09 -3.01
CA LEU A 43 0.66 -11.21 -1.62
C LEU A 43 1.65 -12.06 -0.82
N ASP A 44 2.39 -11.40 0.06
CA ASP A 44 3.19 -12.04 1.11
C ASP A 44 3.11 -11.20 2.40
N PRO A 45 2.19 -11.54 3.32
CA PRO A 45 1.99 -10.78 4.56
C PRO A 45 3.22 -10.82 5.47
N GLN A 46 3.95 -11.94 5.52
CA GLN A 46 5.12 -12.05 6.39
C GLN A 46 6.26 -11.20 5.85
N TRP A 47 6.51 -11.24 4.54
CA TRP A 47 7.51 -10.38 3.92
C TRP A 47 7.19 -8.89 4.13
N LEU A 48 5.91 -8.50 4.03
CA LEU A 48 5.48 -7.13 4.33
C LEU A 48 5.69 -6.76 5.80
N ALA A 49 5.41 -7.68 6.73
CA ALA A 49 5.65 -7.49 8.15
C ALA A 49 7.14 -7.23 8.43
N ASP A 50 8.02 -8.06 7.88
CA ASP A 50 9.47 -7.95 8.06
C ASP A 50 10.04 -6.65 7.46
N ARG A 51 9.45 -6.16 6.35
CA ARG A 51 9.90 -4.95 5.67
C ARG A 51 9.38 -3.66 6.28
N ILE A 52 8.14 -3.64 6.76
CA ILE A 52 7.49 -2.44 7.29
C ILE A 52 7.74 -2.30 8.81
N TYR A 53 7.72 -3.42 9.54
CA TYR A 53 7.67 -3.44 11.00
C TYR A 53 8.83 -4.22 11.63
N TRP A 54 10.01 -4.20 11.00
CA TRP A 54 11.22 -4.88 11.47
C TRP A 54 11.49 -4.71 12.99
N TYR A 55 11.31 -3.49 13.51
CA TYR A 55 11.57 -3.17 14.92
C TYR A 55 10.40 -3.46 15.87
N ASP A 56 9.20 -3.70 15.34
CA ASP A 56 7.98 -3.94 16.13
C ASP A 56 7.67 -5.45 16.28
N GLN A 57 8.55 -6.31 15.75
CA GLN A 57 8.47 -7.75 15.99
C GLN A 57 8.64 -8.06 17.49
N PRO A 58 7.87 -9.02 18.05
CA PRO A 58 6.95 -9.94 17.36
C PRO A 58 5.49 -9.44 17.27
N LYS A 59 5.19 -8.19 17.66
CA LYS A 59 3.80 -7.72 17.74
C LYS A 59 3.16 -7.52 16.37
N MET A 60 3.97 -7.20 15.37
CA MET A 60 3.54 -6.94 14.00
C MET A 60 4.07 -8.03 13.07
N ASP A 61 3.42 -9.19 13.10
CA ASP A 61 3.77 -10.38 12.31
C ASP A 61 2.92 -10.51 11.02
N GLY A 62 3.14 -11.59 10.27
CA GLY A 62 2.37 -11.86 9.05
C GLY A 62 0.86 -12.00 9.30
N GLN A 63 0.43 -12.46 10.47
CA GLN A 63 -0.99 -12.58 10.81
C GLN A 63 -1.62 -11.21 11.05
N ALA A 64 -0.95 -10.34 11.81
CA ALA A 64 -1.39 -8.95 12.01
C ALA A 64 -1.48 -8.20 10.68
N VAL A 65 -0.46 -8.34 9.82
CA VAL A 65 -0.46 -7.75 8.47
C VAL A 65 -1.57 -8.32 7.59
N ALA A 66 -1.81 -9.64 7.62
CA ALA A 66 -2.92 -10.26 6.89
C ALA A 66 -4.28 -9.67 7.33
N GLY A 67 -4.48 -9.43 8.63
CA GLY A 67 -5.70 -8.78 9.14
C GLY A 67 -5.88 -7.35 8.62
N MET A 68 -4.79 -6.58 8.50
CA MET A 68 -4.84 -5.25 7.90
C MET A 68 -5.13 -5.29 6.40
N ILE A 69 -4.51 -6.22 5.66
CA ILE A 69 -4.80 -6.45 4.25
C ILE A 69 -6.27 -6.80 4.05
N PHE A 70 -6.80 -7.73 4.86
CA PHE A 70 -8.21 -8.10 4.82
C PHE A 70 -9.13 -6.89 5.06
N THR A 71 -8.79 -6.05 6.04
CA THR A 71 -9.54 -4.81 6.30
C THR A 71 -9.54 -3.88 5.10
N LEU A 72 -8.39 -3.70 4.43
CA LEU A 72 -8.29 -2.85 3.24
C LEU A 72 -9.06 -3.43 2.05
N VAL A 73 -9.10 -4.77 1.91
CA VAL A 73 -9.91 -5.45 0.88
C VAL A 73 -11.40 -5.29 1.14
N MET A 74 -11.84 -5.47 2.38
CA MET A 74 -13.25 -5.32 2.76
C MET A 74 -13.79 -3.90 2.60
N ASN A 75 -12.90 -2.90 2.60
CA ASN A 75 -13.24 -1.50 2.35
C ASN A 75 -12.97 -1.08 0.89
N GLU A 76 -12.76 -2.03 -0.02
CA GLU A 76 -12.54 -1.79 -1.46
C GLU A 76 -11.32 -0.91 -1.79
N ILE A 77 -10.43 -0.70 -0.81
CA ILE A 77 -9.18 0.05 -1.00
C ILE A 77 -8.17 -0.81 -1.74
N TYR A 78 -8.11 -2.10 -1.37
CA TYR A 78 -7.34 -3.14 -2.06
C TYR A 78 -8.28 -4.09 -2.79
N THR A 79 -7.80 -4.62 -3.91
CA THR A 79 -8.40 -5.75 -4.61
C THR A 79 -7.45 -6.92 -4.54
N LEU A 80 -7.96 -8.07 -4.13
CA LEU A 80 -7.23 -9.33 -4.13
C LEU A 80 -7.69 -10.16 -5.33
N TYR A 81 -6.74 -10.66 -6.12
CA TYR A 81 -7.05 -11.55 -7.26
C TYR A 81 -5.96 -12.60 -7.44
N GLU A 82 -6.32 -13.71 -8.06
CA GLU A 82 -5.43 -14.84 -8.30
C GLU A 82 -4.81 -14.77 -9.70
N VAL A 83 -3.51 -15.03 -9.80
CA VAL A 83 -2.75 -15.15 -11.05
C VAL A 83 -1.82 -16.34 -10.94
N SER A 84 -2.01 -17.35 -11.81
CA SER A 84 -1.12 -18.51 -11.92
C SER A 84 -0.86 -19.24 -10.58
N GLY A 85 -1.90 -19.37 -9.73
CA GLY A 85 -1.81 -20.03 -8.42
C GLY A 85 -1.22 -19.17 -7.30
N GLY A 86 -0.88 -17.90 -7.58
CA GLY A 86 -0.47 -16.92 -6.58
C GLY A 86 -1.52 -15.82 -6.41
N TYR A 87 -1.53 -15.18 -5.25
CA TYR A 87 -2.41 -14.05 -4.98
C TYR A 87 -1.66 -12.73 -5.18
N VAL A 88 -2.35 -11.75 -5.74
CA VAL A 88 -1.83 -10.41 -6.01
C VAL A 88 -2.77 -9.38 -5.40
N LEU A 89 -2.18 -8.42 -4.69
CA LEU A 89 -2.84 -7.21 -4.24
C LEU A 89 -2.75 -6.14 -5.33
N TRP A 90 -3.87 -5.47 -5.57
CA TRP A 90 -3.93 -4.30 -6.43
C TRP A 90 -4.64 -3.15 -5.74
N ILE A 91 -4.13 -1.94 -5.96
CA ILE A 91 -4.74 -0.69 -5.49
C ILE A 91 -5.40 -0.02 -6.71
N PRO A 92 -6.73 -0.05 -6.85
CA PRO A 92 -7.40 0.48 -8.05
C PRO A 92 -7.09 1.96 -8.30
N SER A 93 -7.11 2.75 -7.22
CA SER A 93 -6.88 4.20 -7.26
C SER A 93 -5.39 4.59 -7.29
N PHE A 94 -4.47 3.64 -7.47
CA PHE A 94 -3.03 3.90 -7.30
C PHE A 94 -2.52 5.01 -8.22
N LYS A 95 -2.89 4.97 -9.49
CA LYS A 95 -2.45 5.97 -10.49
C LYS A 95 -3.08 7.33 -10.26
N GLU A 96 -4.34 7.38 -9.85
CA GLU A 96 -5.04 8.62 -9.53
C GLU A 96 -4.39 9.33 -8.33
N ASN A 97 -3.94 8.54 -7.35
CA ASN A 97 -3.27 9.04 -6.17
C ASN A 97 -1.77 9.35 -6.41
N GLN A 98 -1.23 9.06 -7.60
CA GLN A 98 0.11 9.47 -8.02
C GLN A 98 0.08 10.80 -8.76
N LYS A 99 0.25 11.92 -8.04
CA LYS A 99 0.62 13.19 -8.69
C LYS A 99 2.08 13.14 -9.12
N THR A 100 2.36 12.62 -10.32
CA THR A 100 3.60 12.91 -11.03
C THR A 100 3.49 14.30 -11.65
N SER A 101 3.64 15.36 -10.83
CA SER A 101 3.88 16.68 -11.38
C SER A 101 5.28 16.69 -11.98
N HIS A 102 5.38 16.82 -13.31
CA HIS A 102 6.63 17.23 -13.92
C HIS A 102 6.86 18.69 -13.51
N PRO A 103 8.01 19.05 -12.92
CA PRO A 103 8.38 20.46 -12.87
C PRO A 103 8.51 20.91 -14.33
N THR A 104 7.56 21.72 -14.81
CA THR A 104 7.71 22.45 -16.06
C THR A 104 8.96 23.30 -15.94
N PRO A 105 9.96 23.13 -16.82
CA PRO A 105 11.09 24.04 -16.84
C PRO A 105 10.57 25.44 -17.15
N CYS A 106 10.76 26.35 -16.20
CA CYS A 106 10.55 27.79 -16.38
C CYS A 106 11.61 28.35 -17.33
#